data_AF-A0A9D5EFR0-F1
#
_entry.id   AF-A0A9D5EFR0-F1
#
_cell.length_a   1.000
_cell.length_b   1.000
_cell.length_c   1.000
_cell.angle_alpha   90.00
_cell.angle_beta   90.00
_cell.angle_gamma   90.00
#
_symmetry.space_group_name_H-M   'P 1'
#
loop_
_entity.id
_entity.type
_entity.pdbx_description
1 polymer ?
#
loop_
_entity_poly.entity_id
_entity_poly.type
_entity_poly.pdbx_seq_one_letter_code
_entity_poly.pdbx_strand_id
1 'polypeptide(L)'
;MAIDQKPDKGPKAETPKPLVFRDNPEVKKRIDAYKKANADDVVYYTRLVKEHPERAIETFLYHRVQRHENDMKLIEKQLPHAKAFYQSQTPEARTRIDRDIADTNPFYKEKAFVQAVFREKDRQTRREFTQPGVATAPQQPPPAAGAKIAA
;
A
#
# COMPACT_ATOMS: atom_id res chain seq x y z
N MET A 1 -6.67 -52.76 -0.45
CA MET A 1 -6.68 -51.35 -0.86
C MET A 1 -7.79 -50.67 -0.08
N ALA A 2 -7.44 -49.82 0.89
CA ALA A 2 -8.39 -49.04 1.67
C ALA A 2 -8.07 -47.56 1.41
N ILE A 3 -9.03 -46.83 0.84
CA ILE A 3 -8.92 -45.39 0.61
C ILE A 3 -9.55 -44.72 1.82
N ASP A 4 -8.71 -44.31 2.77
CA ASP A 4 -9.12 -43.44 3.87
C ASP A 4 -9.54 -42.09 3.30
N GLN A 5 -10.83 -41.79 3.37
CA GLN A 5 -11.38 -40.47 3.12
C GLN A 5 -10.93 -39.54 4.26
N LYS A 6 -10.08 -38.56 3.93
CA LYS A 6 -9.79 -37.43 4.83
C LYS A 6 -11.09 -36.64 5.04
N PRO A 7 -11.49 -36.33 6.29
CA PRO A 7 -12.64 -35.48 6.52
C PRO A 7 -12.33 -34.05 6.09
N ASP A 8 -13.23 -33.51 5.26
CA ASP A 8 -13.31 -32.12 4.84
C ASP A 8 -13.25 -31.18 6.06
N LYS A 9 -12.17 -30.42 6.16
CA LYS A 9 -12.12 -29.25 7.05
C LYS A 9 -12.81 -28.09 6.36
N GLY A 10 -14.15 -28.08 6.42
CA GLY A 10 -14.93 -26.87 6.20
C GLY A 10 -14.44 -25.76 7.15
N PRO A 11 -14.38 -24.49 6.70
CA PRO A 11 -13.92 -23.40 7.54
C PRO A 11 -14.87 -23.27 8.74
N LYS A 12 -14.37 -23.50 9.95
CA LYS A 12 -15.09 -23.23 11.18
C LYS A 12 -15.43 -21.75 11.19
N ALA A 13 -16.72 -21.45 11.13
CA ALA A 13 -17.25 -20.09 11.24
C ALA A 13 -16.89 -19.54 12.62
N GLU A 14 -15.80 -18.79 12.70
CA GLU A 14 -15.52 -17.92 13.83
C GLU A 14 -16.66 -16.88 13.88
N THR A 15 -17.36 -16.81 15.01
CA THR A 15 -18.37 -15.78 15.25
C THR A 15 -17.76 -14.40 14.95
N PRO A 16 -18.39 -13.57 14.11
CA PRO A 16 -17.80 -12.31 13.67
C PRO A 16 -17.55 -11.41 14.88
N LYS A 17 -16.36 -10.80 14.92
CA LYS A 17 -16.02 -9.77 15.92
C LYS A 17 -17.10 -8.67 15.92
N PRO A 18 -17.46 -8.13 17.09
CA PRO A 18 -18.46 -7.07 17.16
C PRO A 18 -18.05 -5.88 16.31
N LEU A 19 -19.01 -5.31 15.56
CA LEU A 19 -18.77 -4.12 14.75
C LEU A 19 -18.47 -2.94 15.68
N VAL A 20 -17.25 -2.43 15.61
CA VAL A 20 -16.83 -1.22 16.31
C VAL A 20 -16.81 -0.07 15.31
N PHE A 21 -17.62 0.96 15.56
CA PHE A 21 -17.65 2.16 14.73
C PHE A 21 -16.65 3.18 15.27
N ARG A 22 -15.68 3.56 14.43
CA ARG A 22 -14.72 4.61 14.78
C ARG A 22 -15.29 5.95 14.33
N ASP A 23 -15.79 6.73 15.29
CA ASP A 23 -16.38 8.03 15.00
C ASP A 23 -15.30 9.11 14.86
N ASN A 24 -15.16 9.67 13.65
CA ASN A 24 -14.42 10.90 13.43
C ASN A 24 -15.41 12.08 13.43
N PRO A 25 -15.32 13.02 14.38
CA PRO A 25 -16.28 14.12 14.50
C PRO A 25 -16.29 15.04 13.28
N GLU A 26 -15.16 15.22 12.59
CA GLU A 26 -15.11 16.04 11.38
C GLU A 26 -15.85 15.40 10.22
N VAL A 27 -15.69 14.08 10.06
CA VAL A 27 -16.40 13.31 9.03
C VAL A 27 -17.90 13.31 9.31
N LYS A 28 -18.29 13.16 10.58
CA LYS A 28 -19.69 13.23 11.00
C LYS A 28 -20.34 14.57 10.64
N LYS A 29 -19.66 15.70 10.91
CA LYS A 29 -20.14 17.04 10.51
C LYS A 29 -20.35 17.15 9.00
N ARG A 30 -19.42 16.62 8.19
CA ARG A 30 -19.54 16.62 6.72
C ARG A 30 -20.71 15.76 6.25
N ILE A 31 -20.93 14.60 6.88
CA ILE A 31 -22.08 13.73 6.61
C ILE A 31 -23.38 14.46 6.94
N ASP A 32 -23.46 15.13 8.09
CA ASP A 32 -24.67 15.85 8.50
C ASP A 32 -24.97 17.03 7.57
N ALA A 33 -23.95 17.75 7.11
CA ALA A 33 -24.11 18.78 6.09
C ALA A 33 -24.61 18.19 4.76
N TYR A 34 -24.06 17.06 4.33
CA TYR A 34 -24.51 16.37 3.11
C TYR A 34 -25.98 15.92 3.21
N LYS A 35 -26.37 15.33 4.35
CA LYS A 35 -27.76 14.90 4.59
C LYS A 35 -28.74 16.05 4.53
N LYS A 36 -28.37 17.23 5.04
CA LYS A 36 -29.20 18.43 4.98
C LYS A 36 -29.34 18.97 3.55
N ALA A 37 -28.26 18.93 2.77
CA ALA A 37 -28.28 19.39 1.39
C ALA A 37 -29.01 18.43 0.44
N ASN A 38 -28.97 17.12 0.71
CA ASN A 38 -29.53 16.07 -0.15
C ASN A 38 -30.48 15.18 0.65
N ALA A 39 -31.67 15.68 0.97
CA ALA A 39 -32.67 14.92 1.74
C ALA A 39 -33.16 13.67 0.99
N ASP A 40 -33.28 13.75 -0.33
CA ASP A 40 -33.74 12.63 -1.17
C ASP A 40 -32.80 11.43 -1.13
N ASP A 41 -31.49 11.68 -1.10
CA ASP A 41 -30.48 10.62 -0.94
C ASP A 41 -30.68 9.88 0.38
N VAL A 42 -30.97 10.61 1.47
CA VAL A 42 -31.21 9.99 2.78
C VAL A 42 -32.41 9.07 2.73
N VAL A 43 -33.49 9.48 2.06
CA VAL A 43 -34.69 8.66 1.88
C VAL A 43 -34.35 7.42 1.05
N TYR A 44 -33.67 7.61 -0.09
CA TYR A 44 -33.29 6.53 -1.00
C TYR A 44 -32.41 5.49 -0.30
N TYR A 45 -31.31 5.89 0.33
CA TYR A 45 -30.41 4.95 1.01
C TYR A 45 -31.06 4.28 2.22
N THR A 46 -31.97 4.97 2.92
CA THR A 46 -32.74 4.36 4.01
C THR A 46 -33.64 3.24 3.48
N ARG A 47 -34.33 3.47 2.36
CA ARG A 47 -35.18 2.44 1.73
C ARG A 47 -34.35 1.30 1.17
N LEU A 48 -33.23 1.61 0.50
CA LEU A 48 -32.31 0.62 -0.05
C LEU A 48 -31.84 -0.37 1.03
N VAL A 49 -31.42 0.13 2.20
CA VAL A 49 -30.93 -0.71 3.29
C VAL A 49 -32.06 -1.54 3.93
N LYS A 50 -33.28 -1.01 4.02
CA LYS A 50 -34.43 -1.70 4.63
C LYS A 50 -35.05 -2.75 3.70
N GLU A 51 -35.25 -2.39 2.44
CA GLU A 51 -35.99 -3.17 1.45
C GLU A 51 -35.08 -4.12 0.67
N HIS A 52 -33.82 -3.74 0.41
CA HIS A 52 -32.85 -4.50 -0.39
C HIS A 52 -31.45 -4.53 0.24
N PRO A 53 -31.28 -5.15 1.41
CA PRO A 53 -30.02 -5.11 2.16
C PRO A 53 -28.82 -5.69 1.40
N GLU A 54 -29.03 -6.77 0.62
CA GLU A 54 -27.97 -7.36 -0.22
C GLU A 54 -27.48 -6.37 -1.28
N ARG A 55 -28.41 -5.69 -1.94
CA ARG A 55 -28.08 -4.66 -2.92
C ARG A 55 -27.34 -3.48 -2.28
N ALA A 56 -27.72 -3.10 -1.06
CA ALA A 56 -27.01 -2.06 -0.32
C ALA A 56 -25.54 -2.47 -0.04
N ILE A 57 -25.31 -3.73 0.36
CA ILE A 57 -23.95 -4.29 0.54
C ILE A 57 -23.16 -4.21 -0.77
N GLU A 58 -23.75 -4.62 -1.88
CA GLU A 58 -23.12 -4.52 -3.20
C GLU A 58 -22.77 -3.07 -3.57
N THR A 59 -23.64 -2.10 -3.30
CA THR A 59 -23.35 -0.68 -3.53
C THR A 59 -22.15 -0.21 -2.71
N PHE A 60 -22.05 -0.61 -1.44
CA PHE A 60 -20.88 -0.27 -0.61
C PHE A 60 -19.59 -0.92 -1.14
N LEU A 61 -19.65 -2.19 -1.57
CA LEU A 61 -18.50 -2.88 -2.16
C LEU A 61 -18.11 -2.27 -3.50
N TYR A 62 -19.09 -1.91 -4.34
CA TYR A 62 -18.88 -1.27 -5.64
C TYR A 62 -18.07 0.02 -5.50
N HIS A 63 -18.46 0.93 -4.60
CA HIS A 63 -17.69 2.16 -4.37
C HIS A 63 -16.26 1.88 -3.88
N ARG A 64 -16.06 0.81 -3.11
CA ARG A 64 -14.74 0.39 -2.66
C ARG A 64 -13.88 -0.13 -3.82
N VAL A 65 -14.47 -0.89 -4.74
CA VAL A 65 -13.82 -1.37 -5.97
C VAL A 65 -13.49 -0.19 -6.89
N GLN A 66 -14.44 0.72 -7.16
CA GLN A 66 -14.19 1.91 -7.97
C GLN A 66 -13.05 2.76 -7.42
N ARG A 67 -12.99 2.95 -6.09
CA ARG A 67 -11.88 3.67 -5.45
C ARG A 67 -10.56 2.95 -5.70
N HIS A 68 -10.54 1.62 -5.56
CA HIS A 68 -9.35 0.82 -5.83
C HIS A 68 -8.91 0.95 -7.29
N GLU A 69 -9.83 0.83 -8.26
CA GLU A 69 -9.52 1.00 -9.69
C GLU A 69 -8.94 2.39 -9.99
N ASN A 70 -9.50 3.43 -9.37
CA ASN A 70 -8.97 4.79 -9.53
C ASN A 70 -7.56 4.93 -8.92
N ASP A 71 -7.30 4.33 -7.77
CA ASP A 71 -5.94 4.28 -7.21
C ASP A 71 -4.99 3.52 -8.14
N MET A 72 -5.44 2.39 -8.71
CA MET A 72 -4.63 1.51 -9.56
C MET A 72 -4.18 2.20 -10.85
N LYS A 73 -4.97 3.11 -11.44
CA LYS A 73 -4.55 3.90 -12.61
C LYS A 73 -3.25 4.66 -12.40
N LEU A 74 -2.98 5.13 -11.17
CA LEU A 74 -1.71 5.78 -10.85
C LEU A 74 -0.62 4.74 -10.54
N ILE A 75 -0.97 3.68 -9.82
CA ILE A 75 -0.05 2.59 -9.48
C ILE A 75 0.51 1.93 -10.74
N GLU A 76 -0.32 1.65 -11.74
CA GLU A 76 0.10 1.07 -13.04
C GLU A 76 1.19 1.93 -13.72
N LYS A 77 1.06 3.26 -13.65
CA LYS A 77 2.08 4.18 -14.20
C LYS A 77 3.38 4.16 -13.40
N GLN A 78 3.29 3.97 -12.09
CA GLN A 78 4.45 3.96 -11.19
C GLN A 78 5.13 2.59 -11.11
N LEU A 79 4.41 1.51 -11.43
CA LEU A 79 4.85 0.14 -11.27
C LEU A 79 6.17 -0.17 -12.01
N PRO A 80 6.39 0.27 -13.26
CA PRO A 80 7.68 0.04 -13.94
C PRO A 80 8.86 0.67 -13.20
N HIS A 81 8.69 1.91 -12.72
CA HIS A 81 9.73 2.61 -11.96
C HIS A 81 9.98 1.96 -10.60
N ALA A 82 8.92 1.53 -9.91
CA ALA A 82 9.05 0.82 -8.64
C ALA A 82 9.77 -0.54 -8.81
N LYS A 83 9.46 -1.28 -9.88
CA LYS A 83 10.17 -2.53 -10.22
C LYS A 83 11.64 -2.29 -10.53
N ALA A 84 11.96 -1.28 -11.34
CA ALA A 84 13.34 -0.94 -11.67
C ALA A 84 14.14 -0.56 -10.41
N PHE A 85 13.55 0.24 -9.52
CA PHE A 85 14.18 0.58 -8.24
C PHE A 85 14.37 -0.66 -7.37
N TYR A 86 13.35 -1.51 -7.22
CA TYR A 86 13.46 -2.74 -6.44
C TYR A 86 14.59 -3.66 -6.95
N GLN A 87 14.76 -3.77 -8.27
CA GLN A 87 15.82 -4.57 -8.88
C GLN A 87 17.22 -4.01 -8.61
N SER A 88 17.38 -2.69 -8.51
CA SER A 88 18.65 -2.04 -8.19
C SER A 88 18.98 -2.04 -6.68
N GLN A 89 18.04 -2.43 -5.82
CA GLN A 89 18.25 -2.48 -4.38
C GLN A 89 19.17 -3.60 -3.91
N THR A 90 19.79 -3.41 -2.74
CA THR A 90 20.53 -4.47 -2.06
C THR A 90 19.60 -5.62 -1.66
N PRO A 91 20.12 -6.85 -1.50
CA PRO A 91 19.30 -8.00 -1.09
C PRO A 91 18.54 -7.76 0.22
N GLU A 92 19.16 -7.09 1.19
CA GLU A 92 18.53 -6.76 2.47
C GLU A 92 17.33 -5.81 2.32
N ALA A 93 17.45 -4.79 1.46
CA ALA A 93 16.36 -3.84 1.21
C ALA A 93 15.19 -4.53 0.48
N ARG A 94 15.48 -5.45 -0.45
CA ARG A 94 14.46 -6.29 -1.09
C ARG A 94 13.72 -7.17 -0.09
N THR A 95 14.44 -7.86 0.80
CA THR A 95 13.83 -8.67 1.86
C THR A 95 12.91 -7.86 2.77
N ARG A 96 13.24 -6.59 3.06
CA ARG A 96 12.34 -5.71 3.82
C ARG A 96 11.04 -5.42 3.07
N ILE A 97 11.14 -5.05 1.79
CA ILE A 97 9.97 -4.79 0.95
C ILE A 97 9.10 -6.05 0.83
N ASP A 98 9.71 -7.21 0.61
CA ASP A 98 8.99 -8.49 0.48
C ASP A 98 8.28 -8.88 1.78
N ARG A 99 8.91 -8.63 2.93
CA ARG A 99 8.29 -8.83 4.24
C ARG A 99 7.10 -7.90 4.44
N ASP A 100 7.23 -6.63 4.09
CA ASP A 100 6.17 -5.63 4.26
C ASP A 100 4.92 -5.95 3.43
N ILE A 101 5.07 -6.69 2.32
CA ILE A 101 3.95 -7.09 1.45
C ILE A 101 3.49 -8.53 1.63
N ALA A 102 4.14 -9.34 2.46
CA ALA A 102 3.91 -10.78 2.58
C ALA A 102 2.45 -11.11 2.93
N ASP A 103 1.89 -10.40 3.91
CA ASP A 103 0.51 -10.62 4.40
C ASP A 103 -0.51 -9.73 3.69
N THR A 104 -0.11 -9.01 2.64
CA THR A 104 -1.03 -8.16 1.89
C THR A 104 -1.95 -9.02 1.03
N ASN A 105 -3.26 -8.74 1.12
CA ASN A 105 -4.26 -9.35 0.24
C ASN A 105 -3.85 -9.21 -1.24
N PRO A 106 -3.90 -10.28 -2.06
CA PRO A 106 -3.55 -10.24 -3.48
C PRO A 106 -4.18 -9.07 -4.25
N PHE A 107 -5.44 -8.72 -3.92
CA PHE A 107 -6.16 -7.59 -4.53
C PHE A 107 -5.47 -6.24 -4.35
N TYR A 108 -4.66 -6.05 -3.30
CA TYR A 108 -3.92 -4.82 -3.03
C TYR A 108 -2.41 -4.95 -3.21
N LYS A 109 -1.92 -6.08 -3.72
CA LYS A 109 -0.49 -6.42 -3.70
C LYS A 109 0.36 -5.45 -4.51
N GLU A 110 -0.08 -5.06 -5.70
CA GLU A 110 0.67 -4.11 -6.54
C GLU A 110 0.74 -2.71 -5.91
N LYS A 111 -0.40 -2.23 -5.37
CA LYS A 111 -0.44 -0.97 -4.63
C LYS A 111 0.50 -1.01 -3.41
N ALA A 112 0.46 -2.10 -2.64
CA ALA A 112 1.31 -2.27 -1.47
C ALA A 112 2.78 -2.35 -1.85
N PHE A 113 3.13 -3.04 -2.94
CA PHE A 113 4.48 -3.10 -3.47
C PHE A 113 5.02 -1.71 -3.83
N VAL A 114 4.27 -0.95 -4.63
CA VAL A 114 4.68 0.41 -5.03
C VAL A 114 4.85 1.32 -3.80
N GLN A 115 3.93 1.24 -2.83
CA GLN A 115 4.05 2.00 -1.58
C GLN A 115 5.26 1.57 -0.73
N ALA A 116 5.52 0.27 -0.61
CA ALA A 116 6.66 -0.26 0.15
C ALA A 116 7.99 0.15 -0.49
N VAL A 117 8.07 0.08 -1.82
CA VAL A 117 9.24 0.55 -2.58
C VAL A 117 9.49 2.04 -2.35
N PHE A 118 8.47 2.90 -2.44
CA PHE A 118 8.64 4.33 -2.19
C PHE A 118 8.97 4.63 -0.73
N ARG A 119 8.42 3.88 0.24
CA ARG A 119 8.80 4.02 1.65
C ARG A 119 10.25 3.65 1.90
N GLU A 120 10.77 2.59 1.26
CA GLU A 120 12.18 2.22 1.39
C GLU A 120 13.09 3.26 0.71
N LYS A 121 12.67 3.83 -0.43
CA LYS A 121 13.35 4.98 -1.04
C LYS A 121 13.42 6.18 -0.08
N ASP A 122 12.30 6.58 0.51
CA ASP A 122 12.25 7.68 1.47
C ASP A 122 13.12 7.40 2.70
N ARG A 123 13.15 6.15 3.16
CA ARG A 123 14.02 5.73 4.27
C ARG A 123 15.49 5.87 3.90
N GLN A 124 15.90 5.49 2.70
CA GLN A 124 17.29 5.61 2.23
C GLN A 124 17.70 7.08 2.15
N THR A 125 16.88 7.92 1.52
CA THR A 125 17.11 9.35 1.46
C THR A 125 17.23 9.97 2.86
N ARG A 126 16.35 9.60 3.81
CA ARG A 126 16.45 10.08 5.19
C ARG A 126 17.72 9.63 5.89
N ARG A 127 18.22 8.41 5.63
CA ARG A 127 19.47 7.91 6.20
C ARG A 127 20.67 8.68 5.66
N GLU A 128 20.68 9.00 4.38
CA GLU A 128 21.71 9.85 3.76
C GLU A 128 21.76 11.24 4.42
N PHE A 129 20.62 11.84 4.72
CA PHE A 129 20.55 13.14 5.38
C PHE A 129 20.85 13.11 6.89
N THR A 130 20.57 11.99 7.58
CA THR A 130 20.78 11.86 9.04
C THR A 130 22.15 11.27 9.40
N GLN A 131 22.87 10.68 8.44
CA GLN A 131 24.26 10.25 8.59
C GLN A 131 25.19 10.94 7.57
N PRO A 132 25.51 12.24 7.76
CA PRO A 132 26.58 12.88 6.99
C PRO A 132 27.94 12.38 7.53
N GLY A 133 28.38 11.17 7.16
CA GLY A 133 29.63 10.65 7.74
C GLY A 133 30.15 9.27 7.36
N VAL A 134 29.53 8.53 6.43
CA VAL A 134 30.13 7.27 5.93
C VAL A 134 30.51 7.41 4.45
N ALA A 135 31.60 8.16 4.26
CA ALA A 135 32.61 8.10 3.20
C ALA A 135 32.22 7.58 1.79
N THR A 136 31.97 8.51 0.87
CA THR A 136 32.76 8.53 -0.38
C THR A 136 33.96 9.43 -0.12
N ALA A 137 35.12 8.82 0.19
CA ALA A 137 36.38 9.53 0.16
C ALA A 137 36.58 10.07 -1.27
N PRO A 138 36.91 11.36 -1.45
CA PRO A 138 37.24 11.87 -2.77
C PRO A 138 38.47 11.11 -3.27
N GLN A 139 38.32 10.44 -4.42
CA GLN A 139 39.47 9.88 -5.14
C GLN A 139 40.49 11.00 -5.34
N GLN A 140 41.60 10.92 -4.61
CA GLN A 140 42.78 11.71 -4.91
C GLN A 140 43.15 11.42 -6.37
N PRO A 141 43.30 12.44 -7.23
CA PRO A 141 43.80 12.23 -8.57
C PRO A 141 45.21 11.63 -8.49
N PRO A 142 45.59 10.76 -9.45
CA PRO A 142 46.90 10.12 -9.44
C PRO A 142 48.00 11.18 -9.52
N PRO A 143 49.13 11.03 -8.80
CA PRO A 143 50.26 11.92 -8.99
C PRO A 143 50.82 11.71 -10.40
N ALA A 144 50.85 12.79 -11.18
CA ALA A 144 51.38 12.81 -12.53
C ALA A 144 52.87 12.44 -12.52
N ALA A 145 53.24 11.50 -13.40
CA ALA A 145 54.62 11.15 -13.67
C ALA A 145 55.29 12.24 -14.52
N GLY A 146 56.46 12.70 -14.04
CA GLY A 146 57.55 13.25 -14.86
C GLY A 146 57.62 14.77 -14.99
N ALA A 147 58.70 15.38 -14.47
CA ALA A 147 59.84 15.83 -15.27
C ALA A 147 60.67 16.94 -14.55
N LYS A 148 61.96 16.64 -14.43
CA LYS A 148 63.20 17.43 -14.23
C LYS A 148 63.13 18.98 -14.25
N ILE A 149 64.06 19.61 -13.50
CA ILE A 149 65.08 20.64 -13.86
C ILE A 149 65.63 21.18 -12.52
N ALA A 150 66.83 20.81 -12.05
CA ALA A 150 68.16 21.38 -12.36
C ALA A 150 68.31 22.88 -12.03
N ALA A 151 68.97 23.19 -10.90
CA ALA A 151 70.06 24.15 -10.73
C ALA A 151 70.54 24.14 -9.27
#